data_AF-A0A369SHE7-F1
#
_entry.id   AF-A0A369SHE7-F1
#
_cell.length_a   1.000
_cell.length_b   1.000
_cell.length_c   1.000
_cell.angle_alpha   90.00
_cell.angle_beta   90.00
_cell.angle_gamma   90.00
#
_symmetry.space_group_name_H-M   'P 1'
#
loop_
_entity.id
_entity.type
_entity.pdbx_description
1 polymer ?
#
loop_
_entity_poly.entity_id
_entity_poly.type
_entity_poly.pdbx_seq_one_letter_code
_entity_poly.pdbx_strand_id
1 'polypeptide(L)'
;MTDLERKLSNRASRDVLIRRGILKTDICLPLNTFSICIFTIDLGCWGYIYTEKFKNVASTDSPQMSQSNKGRIRRRENEISKNNIDQPKQKFIFVASINNADNINSDSDRSSSDESGYEDEEMLVAVAGYDLKQKRQSIAEVGTVLTRRLSLRPSREELEDRHILLNCSSKEKKQEIEETKQVLTRRLSNRPSITELKARKIIQFSDYVHLLDVDEYDRRSDKPWTRLTSKQKAAIRKELNEYKSTEMLVHEDSRHLTR
;
A
#
# COMPACT_ATOMS: atom_id res chain seq x y z
N MET A 1 19.22 -28.08 24.67
CA MET A 1 18.27 -27.01 25.00
C MET A 1 17.60 -26.56 23.71
N THR A 2 16.28 -26.74 23.58
CA THR A 2 15.56 -26.42 22.34
C THR A 2 15.43 -24.90 22.16
N ASP A 3 15.23 -24.44 20.91
CA ASP A 3 14.97 -23.01 20.61
C ASP A 3 13.79 -22.43 21.41
N LEU A 4 12.85 -23.29 21.79
CA LEU A 4 11.69 -22.97 22.62
C LEU A 4 12.09 -22.69 24.07
N GLU A 5 12.98 -23.50 24.64
CA GLU A 5 13.50 -23.30 26.00
C GLU A 5 14.32 -22.02 26.14
N ARG A 6 15.08 -21.65 25.10
CA ARG A 6 15.82 -20.36 25.07
C ARG A 6 14.89 -19.15 25.04
N LYS A 7 13.79 -19.24 24.27
CA LYS A 7 12.77 -18.19 24.20
C LYS A 7 11.96 -18.05 25.49
N LEU A 8 11.71 -19.15 26.19
CA LEU A 8 11.03 -19.15 27.49
C LEU A 8 11.92 -18.59 28.60
N SER A 9 13.22 -18.94 28.60
CA SER A 9 14.21 -18.43 29.57
C SER A 9 14.40 -16.91 29.48
N ASN A 10 14.38 -16.35 28.27
CA ASN A 10 14.61 -14.91 28.04
C ASN A 10 13.37 -14.03 28.19
N ARG A 11 12.23 -14.58 28.65
CA ARG A 11 10.98 -13.82 28.78
C ARG A 11 11.05 -12.94 30.05
N ALA A 12 10.98 -11.63 29.87
CA ALA A 12 10.91 -10.70 30.99
C ALA A 12 9.69 -10.99 31.88
N SER A 13 9.90 -11.02 33.19
CA SER A 13 8.82 -11.19 34.16
C SER A 13 7.77 -10.08 34.03
N ARG A 14 6.52 -10.38 34.35
CA ARG A 14 5.38 -9.44 34.31
C ARG A 14 5.71 -8.13 35.04
N ASP A 15 6.37 -8.21 36.19
CA ASP A 15 6.75 -7.04 36.99
C ASP A 15 7.77 -6.13 36.28
N VAL A 16 8.67 -6.72 35.51
CA VAL A 16 9.66 -5.97 34.71
C VAL A 16 8.97 -5.22 33.58
N LEU A 17 7.95 -5.84 32.96
CA LEU A 17 7.16 -5.22 31.89
C LEU A 17 6.27 -4.08 32.41
N ILE A 18 5.75 -4.20 33.65
CA ILE A 18 5.00 -3.12 34.31
C ILE A 18 5.92 -1.92 34.62
N ARG A 19 7.11 -2.15 35.19
CA ARG A 19 8.07 -1.06 35.47
C ARG A 19 8.56 -0.33 34.21
N ARG A 20 8.64 -1.05 33.08
CA ARG A 20 8.98 -0.48 31.78
C ARG A 20 7.82 0.24 31.10
N GLY A 21 6.64 0.31 31.73
CA GLY A 21 5.45 0.97 31.18
C GLY A 21 4.82 0.24 29.99
N ILE A 22 5.22 -1.01 29.73
CA ILE A 22 4.72 -1.84 28.62
C ILE A 22 3.38 -2.48 29.02
N LEU A 23 3.21 -2.83 30.29
CA LEU A 23 1.95 -3.32 30.86
C LEU A 23 1.42 -2.34 31.92
N LYS A 24 0.12 -2.06 31.92
CA LYS A 24 -0.53 -1.29 33.00
C LYS A 24 -0.85 -2.21 34.19
N THR A 25 -0.77 -1.68 35.41
CA THR A 25 -1.24 -2.38 36.61
C THR A 25 -2.77 -2.44 36.58
N ASP A 26 -3.34 -3.63 36.79
CA ASP A 26 -4.78 -3.82 36.82
C ASP A 26 -5.41 -2.98 37.95
N ILE A 27 -6.29 -2.06 37.59
CA ILE A 27 -7.11 -1.29 38.54
C ILE A 27 -8.17 -2.26 39.08
N CYS A 28 -8.03 -2.61 40.36
CA CYS A 28 -8.92 -3.53 41.05
C CYS A 28 -10.25 -2.81 41.36
N LEU A 29 -11.32 -3.15 40.66
CA LEU A 29 -12.70 -2.83 41.05
C LEU A 29 -13.38 -4.10 41.59
N PRO A 30 -14.23 -3.98 42.63
CA PRO A 30 -14.66 -5.12 43.43
C PRO A 30 -15.55 -6.07 42.64
N LEU A 31 -15.33 -7.36 42.91
CA LEU A 31 -15.93 -8.52 42.28
C LEU A 31 -17.46 -8.49 42.34
N ASN A 32 -18.11 -8.50 41.17
CA ASN A 32 -19.19 -9.44 40.88
C ASN A 32 -19.40 -9.59 39.36
N THR A 33 -19.09 -10.80 38.88
CA THR A 33 -19.44 -11.47 37.62
C THR A 33 -18.79 -11.00 36.29
N PHE A 34 -17.80 -11.80 35.87
CA PHE A 34 -17.23 -12.03 34.53
C PHE A 34 -16.55 -10.86 33.79
N SER A 35 -15.27 -10.67 34.10
CA SER A 35 -14.32 -9.94 33.26
C SER A 35 -13.77 -10.87 32.16
N ILE A 36 -14.20 -10.63 30.91
CA ILE A 36 -13.48 -11.11 29.74
C ILE A 36 -12.28 -10.18 29.57
N CYS A 37 -11.10 -10.62 30.03
CA CYS A 37 -9.84 -9.95 29.70
C CYS A 37 -9.56 -10.16 28.20
N ILE A 38 -9.96 -9.20 27.36
CA ILE A 38 -9.52 -9.16 25.97
C ILE A 38 -8.04 -8.77 25.97
N PHE A 39 -7.17 -9.77 25.82
CA PHE A 39 -5.83 -9.59 25.28
C PHE A 39 -5.98 -9.25 23.79
N THR A 40 -6.00 -7.96 23.43
CA THR A 40 -5.66 -7.56 22.06
C THR A 40 -4.15 -7.67 21.90
N ILE A 41 -3.69 -8.85 21.47
CA ILE A 41 -2.45 -8.93 20.70
C ILE A 41 -2.86 -8.66 19.26
N ASP A 42 -2.26 -7.63 18.66
CA ASP A 42 -2.34 -7.33 17.24
C ASP A 42 -1.89 -8.53 16.42
N LEU A 43 -2.82 -9.39 16.05
CA LEU A 43 -2.69 -10.30 14.90
C LEU A 43 -4.07 -10.36 14.23
N GLY A 44 -4.13 -9.77 13.04
CA GLY A 44 -5.36 -9.60 12.30
C GLY A 44 -6.13 -10.91 12.10
N CYS A 45 -7.42 -10.88 12.41
CA CYS A 45 -8.44 -11.78 11.90
C CYS A 45 -9.81 -11.09 12.03
N TRP A 46 -10.48 -10.95 10.89
CA TRP A 46 -11.90 -10.61 10.79
C TRP A 46 -12.76 -11.68 11.48
N GLY A 47 -13.80 -11.27 12.20
CA GLY A 47 -14.85 -12.19 12.64
C GLY A 47 -15.71 -11.61 13.75
N TYR A 48 -16.92 -11.18 13.37
CA TYR A 48 -17.92 -10.50 14.20
C TYR A 48 -18.38 -11.29 15.44
N ILE A 49 -18.69 -10.53 16.49
CA ILE A 49 -19.31 -10.93 17.76
C ILE A 49 -20.81 -11.15 17.57
N TYR A 50 -21.31 -12.25 18.13
CA TYR A 50 -22.72 -12.62 18.30
C TYR A 50 -23.43 -11.63 19.24
N THR A 51 -24.58 -11.08 18.84
CA THR A 51 -25.42 -10.21 19.68
C THR A 51 -26.42 -11.03 20.49
N GLU A 52 -26.45 -10.87 21.82
CA GLU A 52 -27.50 -11.40 22.68
C GLU A 52 -28.65 -10.40 22.91
N LYS A 53 -29.88 -10.90 22.71
CA LYS A 53 -31.09 -10.73 23.51
C LYS A 53 -31.32 -9.38 24.21
N PHE A 54 -32.23 -8.58 23.64
CA PHE A 54 -33.05 -7.66 24.42
C PHE A 54 -34.37 -8.33 24.82
N LYS A 55 -34.61 -8.42 26.13
CA LYS A 55 -35.92 -8.71 26.73
C LYS A 55 -36.72 -7.41 26.76
N ASN A 56 -37.94 -7.44 26.22
CA ASN A 56 -38.94 -6.38 26.34
C ASN A 56 -39.64 -6.47 27.70
N VAL A 57 -39.79 -5.34 28.38
CA VAL A 57 -40.84 -5.11 29.39
C VAL A 57 -41.56 -3.83 29.00
N ALA A 58 -42.89 -3.95 28.92
CA ALA A 58 -43.84 -2.92 28.52
C ALA A 58 -43.95 -1.78 29.56
N SER A 59 -44.29 -0.57 29.11
CA SER A 59 -45.54 0.15 29.46
C SER A 59 -45.53 1.63 29.06
N THR A 60 -46.63 2.02 28.41
CA THR A 60 -47.46 3.24 28.53
C THR A 60 -46.90 4.67 28.34
N ASP A 61 -47.74 5.41 27.60
CA ASP A 61 -48.00 6.85 27.61
C ASP A 61 -47.28 7.78 26.61
N SER A 62 -48.09 8.25 25.64
CA SER A 62 -47.87 9.48 24.88
C SER A 62 -48.19 10.69 25.75
N PRO A 63 -47.42 11.79 25.64
CA PRO A 63 -48.07 13.06 25.30
C PRO A 63 -47.36 13.86 24.19
N GLN A 64 -48.18 14.62 23.46
CA GLN A 64 -47.84 15.52 22.36
C GLN A 64 -47.33 16.90 22.82
N MET A 65 -46.60 17.54 21.90
CA MET A 65 -46.27 18.98 21.76
C MET A 65 -45.21 19.61 22.69
N SER A 66 -44.13 20.14 22.09
CA SER A 66 -43.90 21.60 22.01
C SER A 66 -42.74 21.96 21.08
N GLN A 67 -42.82 23.16 20.54
CA GLN A 67 -41.95 23.76 19.54
C GLN A 67 -40.57 24.15 20.10
N SER A 68 -39.65 24.47 19.18
CA SER A 68 -38.52 25.37 19.39
C SER A 68 -37.38 24.86 20.27
N ASN A 69 -36.26 24.48 19.64
CA ASN A 69 -34.98 25.15 19.86
C ASN A 69 -33.97 24.76 18.78
N LYS A 70 -33.69 25.70 17.86
CA LYS A 70 -32.57 25.62 16.93
C LYS A 70 -31.27 25.68 17.74
N GLY A 71 -30.68 24.52 18.00
CA GLY A 71 -29.33 24.40 18.53
C GLY A 71 -28.32 24.96 17.52
N ARG A 72 -27.98 26.24 17.70
CA ARG A 72 -26.89 26.95 17.03
C ARG A 72 -25.57 26.26 17.39
N ILE A 73 -25.10 25.34 16.54
CA ILE A 73 -23.71 24.87 16.59
C ILE A 73 -22.86 26.09 16.20
N ARG A 74 -22.14 26.66 17.18
CA ARG A 74 -21.07 27.62 16.93
C ARG A 74 -20.01 26.92 16.08
N ARG A 75 -20.05 27.10 14.76
CA ARG A 75 -18.88 26.89 13.90
C ARG A 75 -17.80 27.82 14.45
N ARG A 76 -16.76 27.24 15.05
CA ARG A 76 -15.49 27.92 15.16
C ARG A 76 -15.01 28.12 13.73
N GLU A 77 -15.03 29.36 13.27
CA GLU A 77 -14.28 29.77 12.09
C GLU A 77 -12.81 29.61 12.44
N ASN A 78 -12.22 28.47 12.06
CA ASN A 78 -10.78 28.44 11.89
C ASN A 78 -10.51 29.16 10.57
N GLU A 79 -10.20 30.45 10.68
CA GLU A 79 -9.46 31.16 9.65
C GLU A 79 -8.14 30.42 9.43
N ILE A 80 -8.13 29.50 8.46
CA ILE A 80 -6.88 28.99 7.89
C ILE A 80 -6.36 30.13 7.03
N SER A 81 -5.37 30.83 7.57
CA SER A 81 -4.57 31.81 6.86
C SER A 81 -4.19 31.26 5.49
N LYS A 82 -4.71 31.91 4.44
CA LYS A 82 -4.15 31.80 3.09
C LYS A 82 -2.77 32.45 3.14
N ASN A 83 -1.73 31.71 3.53
CA ASN A 83 -0.32 32.07 3.35
C ASN A 83 0.55 30.89 3.75
N ASN A 84 0.77 29.97 2.81
CA ASN A 84 2.03 29.24 2.61
C ASN A 84 1.79 28.26 1.47
N ILE A 85 1.92 28.78 0.24
CA ILE A 85 2.20 27.93 -0.91
C ILE A 85 3.65 27.48 -0.69
N ASP A 86 3.79 26.29 -0.13
CA ASP A 86 5.09 25.63 0.02
C ASP A 86 5.82 25.67 -1.32
N GLN A 87 7.08 26.08 -1.22
CA GLN A 87 8.02 26.26 -2.30
C GLN A 87 8.00 25.08 -3.27
N PRO A 88 8.26 25.31 -4.57
CA PRO A 88 8.44 24.22 -5.51
C PRO A 88 9.61 23.37 -5.02
N LYS A 89 9.33 22.18 -4.47
CA LYS A 89 10.33 21.13 -4.27
C LYS A 89 11.01 20.98 -5.62
N GLN A 90 12.29 21.33 -5.69
CA GLN A 90 13.10 21.28 -6.90
C GLN A 90 12.93 19.89 -7.53
N LYS A 91 12.08 19.81 -8.56
CA LYS A 91 12.11 18.69 -9.47
C LYS A 91 13.38 18.90 -10.27
N PHE A 92 14.34 17.99 -10.11
CA PHE A 92 15.52 17.91 -10.96
C PHE A 92 15.04 17.88 -12.43
N ILE A 93 15.05 19.04 -13.08
CA ILE A 93 14.96 19.12 -14.53
C ILE A 93 16.39 18.85 -14.98
N PHE A 94 16.64 17.69 -15.57
CA PHE A 94 17.89 17.44 -16.28
C PHE A 94 17.86 18.27 -17.57
N VAL A 95 18.28 19.54 -17.47
CA VAL A 95 18.61 20.35 -18.63
C VAL A 95 20.08 20.08 -18.91
N ALA A 96 20.38 19.22 -19.88
CA ALA A 96 21.74 19.10 -20.40
C ALA A 96 22.06 20.35 -21.22
N SER A 97 22.67 21.35 -20.61
CA SER A 97 23.46 22.35 -21.34
C SER A 97 24.71 21.64 -21.85
N ILE A 98 24.73 21.26 -23.12
CA ILE A 98 25.96 20.88 -23.81
C ILE A 98 26.63 22.17 -24.26
N ASN A 99 27.51 22.70 -23.42
CA ASN A 99 28.48 23.69 -23.85
C ASN A 99 29.66 22.93 -24.46
N ASN A 100 29.79 22.96 -25.79
CA ASN A 100 31.05 22.63 -26.46
C ASN A 100 32.02 23.78 -26.25
N ALA A 101 32.87 23.66 -25.24
CA ALA A 101 34.16 24.31 -25.12
C ALA A 101 35.12 23.12 -24.85
N ASP A 102 36.12 22.83 -25.67
CA ASP A 102 37.31 23.66 -25.82
C ASP A 102 37.98 23.40 -27.19
N ASN A 103 38.27 24.49 -27.92
CA ASN A 103 39.34 24.54 -28.91
C ASN A 103 40.35 25.57 -28.37
N ILE A 104 41.40 25.11 -27.72
CA ILE A 104 42.51 25.95 -27.28
C ILE A 104 43.75 25.46 -28.02
N ASN A 105 44.12 26.21 -29.06
CA ASN A 105 45.48 26.23 -29.57
C ASN A 105 46.41 26.64 -28.43
N SER A 106 47.42 25.82 -28.15
CA SER A 106 48.52 26.16 -27.25
C SER A 106 49.79 26.34 -28.06
N ASP A 107 50.02 27.56 -28.51
CA ASP A 107 51.35 28.10 -28.75
C ASP A 107 51.94 28.54 -27.41
N SER A 108 53.14 28.05 -27.08
CA SER A 108 54.06 28.77 -26.20
C SER A 108 55.47 28.19 -26.26
N ASP A 109 56.37 28.97 -26.84
CA ASP A 109 57.81 28.92 -26.59
C ASP A 109 58.11 29.21 -25.11
N ARG A 110 58.98 28.39 -24.48
CA ARG A 110 59.81 28.85 -23.36
C ARG A 110 60.96 27.89 -23.05
N SER A 111 62.17 28.34 -23.34
CA SER A 111 63.43 27.78 -22.85
C SER A 111 63.66 28.17 -21.38
N SER A 112 64.13 27.23 -20.55
CA SER A 112 65.18 27.47 -19.53
C SER A 112 65.57 26.15 -18.86
N SER A 113 66.88 25.99 -18.73
CA SER A 113 67.64 24.94 -18.05
C SER A 113 67.23 24.73 -16.58
N ASP A 114 67.27 23.48 -16.10
CA ASP A 114 68.31 23.03 -15.15
C ASP A 114 68.15 21.54 -14.78
N GLU A 115 69.32 20.92 -14.63
CA GLU A 115 69.62 19.49 -14.42
C GLU A 115 69.56 19.12 -12.92
N SER A 116 68.95 17.98 -12.57
CA SER A 116 69.54 16.97 -11.66
C SER A 116 68.60 15.77 -11.50
N GLY A 117 69.22 14.59 -11.41
CA GLY A 117 68.57 13.28 -11.50
C GLY A 117 67.76 12.87 -10.27
N TYR A 118 66.97 11.80 -10.44
CA TYR A 118 66.94 10.57 -9.64
C TYR A 118 65.80 9.68 -10.19
N GLU A 119 66.17 8.70 -11.01
CA GLU A 119 65.63 7.32 -11.15
C GLU A 119 64.16 7.03 -10.73
N ASP A 120 63.15 7.71 -11.28
CA ASP A 120 61.71 7.37 -11.05
C ASP A 120 60.84 7.29 -12.34
N GLU A 121 61.44 7.43 -13.54
CA GLU A 121 60.71 7.44 -14.82
C GLU A 121 60.00 6.10 -15.12
N GLU A 122 60.59 4.96 -14.75
CA GLU A 122 60.05 3.64 -15.12
C GLU A 122 58.83 3.22 -14.26
N MET A 123 58.73 3.72 -13.02
CA MET A 123 57.57 3.46 -12.15
C MET A 123 56.38 4.37 -12.49
N LEU A 124 56.64 5.60 -12.94
CA LEU A 124 55.62 6.57 -13.35
C LEU A 124 54.95 6.19 -14.69
N VAL A 125 55.70 5.62 -15.64
CA VAL A 125 55.16 5.14 -16.92
C VAL A 125 54.26 3.92 -16.74
N ALA A 126 54.58 3.03 -15.79
CA ALA A 126 53.72 1.90 -15.45
C ALA A 126 52.41 2.36 -14.80
N VAL A 127 52.45 3.26 -13.81
CA VAL A 127 51.24 3.80 -13.14
C VAL A 127 50.34 4.56 -14.12
N ALA A 128 50.90 5.39 -15.01
CA ALA A 128 50.14 6.03 -16.09
C ALA A 128 49.58 5.03 -17.11
N GLY A 129 50.32 3.96 -17.43
CA GLY A 129 49.88 2.87 -18.32
C GLY A 129 48.74 2.02 -17.74
N TYR A 130 48.75 1.76 -16.43
CA TYR A 130 47.66 1.10 -15.71
C TYR A 130 46.40 1.98 -15.65
N ASP A 131 46.56 3.30 -15.45
CA ASP A 131 45.45 4.25 -15.45
C ASP A 131 44.81 4.40 -16.86
N LEU A 132 45.62 4.49 -17.91
CA LEU A 132 45.16 4.47 -19.31
C LEU A 132 44.43 3.17 -19.67
N LYS A 133 44.92 2.02 -19.20
CA LYS A 133 44.27 0.72 -19.43
C LYS A 133 42.93 0.62 -18.69
N GLN A 134 42.86 1.06 -17.43
CA GLN A 134 41.61 1.13 -16.66
C GLN A 134 40.61 2.10 -17.31
N LYS A 135 41.08 3.24 -17.81
CA LYS A 135 40.27 4.21 -18.57
C LYS A 135 39.73 3.62 -19.87
N ARG A 136 40.55 2.85 -20.62
CA ARG A 136 40.09 2.15 -21.83
C ARG A 136 39.05 1.08 -21.53
N GLN A 137 39.25 0.34 -20.43
CA GLN A 137 38.29 -0.66 -19.96
C GLN A 137 36.97 -0.01 -19.52
N SER A 138 37.02 1.07 -18.74
CA SER A 138 35.80 1.78 -18.32
C SER A 138 35.05 2.39 -19.51
N ILE A 139 35.74 2.94 -20.52
CA ILE A 139 35.12 3.40 -21.76
C ILE A 139 34.46 2.24 -22.51
N ALA A 140 35.13 1.09 -22.60
CA ALA A 140 34.57 -0.09 -23.25
C ALA A 140 33.32 -0.59 -22.51
N GLU A 141 33.37 -0.67 -21.19
CA GLU A 141 32.23 -1.05 -20.33
C GLU A 141 31.06 -0.08 -20.52
N VAL A 142 31.31 1.23 -20.49
CA VAL A 142 30.31 2.27 -20.77
C VAL A 142 29.72 2.08 -22.17
N GLY A 143 30.55 1.77 -23.17
CA GLY A 143 30.11 1.48 -24.53
C GLY A 143 29.17 0.26 -24.63
N THR A 144 29.47 -0.82 -23.90
CA THR A 144 28.60 -2.02 -23.87
C THR A 144 27.25 -1.73 -23.21
N VAL A 145 27.25 -1.02 -22.07
CA VAL A 145 26.04 -0.63 -21.35
C VAL A 145 25.18 0.31 -22.20
N LEU A 146 25.81 1.29 -22.85
CA LEU A 146 25.12 2.23 -23.72
C LEU A 146 24.45 1.52 -24.91
N THR A 147 25.16 0.60 -25.56
CA THR A 147 24.61 -0.20 -26.68
C THR A 147 23.34 -0.94 -26.28
N ARG A 148 23.34 -1.56 -25.08
CA ARG A 148 22.15 -2.24 -24.53
C ARG A 148 21.01 -1.27 -24.19
N ARG A 149 21.31 -0.08 -23.67
CA ARG A 149 20.27 0.93 -23.36
C ARG A 149 19.64 1.52 -24.62
N LEU A 150 20.43 1.71 -25.67
CA LEU A 150 19.94 2.23 -26.95
C LEU A 150 19.08 1.22 -27.69
N SER A 151 19.39 -0.08 -27.60
CA SER A 151 18.55 -1.13 -28.20
C SER A 151 17.19 -1.31 -27.51
N LEU A 152 17.13 -1.06 -26.20
CA LEU A 152 15.91 -1.10 -25.40
C LEU A 152 15.28 0.28 -25.20
N ARG A 153 15.63 1.26 -26.04
CA ARG A 153 15.15 2.63 -25.91
C ARG A 153 13.63 2.68 -26.18
N PRO A 154 12.82 3.12 -25.22
CA PRO A 154 11.38 3.26 -25.42
C PRO A 154 11.05 4.29 -26.50
N SER A 155 9.91 4.10 -27.17
CA SER A 155 9.39 5.09 -28.11
C SER A 155 8.92 6.35 -27.37
N ARG A 156 8.74 7.45 -28.12
CA ARG A 156 8.20 8.69 -27.55
C ARG A 156 6.77 8.51 -27.03
N GLU A 157 5.93 7.83 -27.80
CA GLU A 157 4.53 7.56 -27.46
C GLU A 157 4.43 6.72 -26.17
N GLU A 158 5.24 5.68 -26.04
CA GLU A 158 5.30 4.85 -24.82
C GLU A 158 5.72 5.63 -23.56
N LEU A 159 6.48 6.72 -23.71
CA LEU A 159 6.83 7.61 -22.61
C LEU A 159 5.71 8.60 -22.29
N GLU A 160 4.92 9.00 -23.28
CA GLU A 160 3.73 9.83 -23.12
C GLU A 160 2.60 9.04 -22.44
N ASP A 161 2.37 7.79 -22.84
CA ASP A 161 1.41 6.85 -22.21
C ASP A 161 1.75 6.56 -20.74
N ARG A 162 3.05 6.46 -20.44
CA ARG A 162 3.54 6.31 -19.06
C ARG A 162 3.59 7.64 -18.29
N HIS A 163 3.13 8.74 -18.89
CA HIS A 163 3.13 10.09 -18.33
C HIS A 163 4.53 10.58 -17.87
N ILE A 164 5.58 10.06 -18.48
CA ILE A 164 6.96 10.52 -18.28
C ILE A 164 7.20 11.77 -19.13
N LEU A 165 6.78 11.72 -20.39
CA LEU A 165 6.69 12.89 -21.27
C LEU A 165 5.27 13.44 -21.23
N LEU A 166 5.16 14.77 -21.29
CA LEU A 166 3.88 15.46 -21.38
C LEU A 166 3.71 15.97 -22.81
N ASN A 167 2.53 15.73 -23.36
CA ASN A 167 2.13 16.18 -24.70
C ASN A 167 1.72 17.67 -24.74
N CYS A 168 1.37 18.26 -23.59
CA CYS A 168 0.90 19.64 -23.48
C CYS A 168 1.87 20.56 -22.72
N SER A 169 1.74 21.87 -22.96
CA SER A 169 2.53 22.90 -22.27
C SER A 169 2.26 22.91 -20.76
N SER A 170 3.25 23.32 -19.96
CA SER A 170 3.11 23.49 -18.50
C SER A 170 1.96 24.43 -18.12
N LYS A 171 1.65 25.43 -18.97
CA LYS A 171 0.52 26.34 -18.77
C LYS A 171 -0.82 25.65 -19.01
N GLU A 172 -0.96 24.91 -20.10
CA GLU A 172 -2.18 24.18 -20.47
C GLU A 172 -2.52 23.12 -19.42
N LYS A 173 -1.52 22.36 -18.95
CA LYS A 173 -1.74 21.37 -17.89
C LYS A 173 -2.25 21.99 -16.59
N LYS A 174 -1.78 23.19 -16.24
CA LYS A 174 -2.28 23.92 -15.06
C LYS A 174 -3.73 24.35 -15.26
N GLN A 175 -4.09 24.80 -16.45
CA GLN A 175 -5.46 25.16 -16.80
C GLN A 175 -6.38 23.93 -16.73
N GLU A 176 -5.98 22.81 -17.33
CA GLU A 176 -6.75 21.55 -17.29
C GLU A 176 -6.97 21.06 -15.85
N ILE A 177 -5.94 21.14 -15.00
CA ILE A 177 -6.06 20.80 -13.58
C ILE A 177 -7.05 21.74 -12.89
N GLU A 178 -6.99 23.04 -13.18
CA GLU A 178 -7.87 24.03 -12.57
C GLU A 178 -9.32 23.87 -13.03
N GLU A 179 -9.54 23.62 -14.32
CA GLU A 179 -10.85 23.29 -14.88
C GLU A 179 -11.41 22.01 -14.26
N THR A 180 -10.60 20.97 -14.14
CA THR A 180 -10.97 19.71 -13.49
C THR A 180 -11.37 19.95 -12.03
N LYS A 181 -10.61 20.76 -11.29
CA LYS A 181 -10.93 21.13 -9.91
C LYS A 181 -12.24 21.90 -9.82
N GLN A 182 -12.49 22.86 -10.71
CA GLN A 182 -13.72 23.64 -10.74
C GLN A 182 -14.93 22.75 -11.03
N VAL A 183 -14.83 21.86 -12.04
CA VAL A 183 -15.89 20.91 -12.39
C VAL A 183 -16.16 19.96 -11.22
N LEU A 184 -15.13 19.42 -10.59
CA LEU A 184 -15.27 18.52 -9.46
C LEU A 184 -15.93 19.24 -8.27
N THR A 185 -15.49 20.44 -7.95
CA THR A 185 -16.06 21.26 -6.85
C THR A 185 -17.56 21.49 -7.07
N ARG A 186 -17.96 21.85 -8.29
CA ARG A 186 -19.37 22.02 -8.68
C ARG A 186 -20.17 20.71 -8.60
N ARG A 187 -19.57 19.57 -9.00
CA ARG A 187 -20.23 18.26 -8.91
C ARG A 187 -20.43 17.82 -7.46
N LEU A 188 -19.44 18.05 -6.60
CA LEU A 188 -19.50 17.69 -5.19
C LEU A 188 -20.44 18.61 -4.41
N SER A 189 -20.56 19.89 -4.77
CA SER A 189 -21.53 20.80 -4.15
C SER A 189 -22.97 20.40 -4.46
N ASN A 190 -23.22 19.88 -5.67
CA ASN A 190 -24.55 19.44 -6.11
C ASN A 190 -24.77 17.93 -5.87
N ARG A 191 -24.08 17.35 -4.88
CA ARG A 191 -24.22 15.94 -4.57
C ARG A 191 -25.60 15.69 -3.95
N PRO A 192 -26.46 14.84 -4.57
CA PRO A 192 -27.79 14.56 -4.05
C PRO A 192 -27.72 13.91 -2.67
N SER A 193 -28.69 14.24 -1.83
CA SER A 193 -28.80 13.64 -0.49
C SER A 193 -29.40 12.24 -0.56
N ILE A 194 -29.20 11.44 0.49
CA ILE A 194 -29.79 10.09 0.58
C ILE A 194 -31.32 10.15 0.52
N THR A 195 -31.94 11.19 1.11
CA THR A 195 -33.39 11.40 1.06
C THR A 195 -33.87 11.69 -0.35
N GLU A 196 -33.13 12.45 -1.14
CA GLU A 196 -33.42 12.71 -2.56
C GLU A 196 -33.28 11.44 -3.42
N LEU A 197 -32.25 10.62 -3.18
CA LEU A 197 -32.07 9.34 -3.86
C LEU A 197 -33.21 8.35 -3.53
N LYS A 198 -33.68 8.34 -2.28
CA LYS A 198 -34.87 7.58 -1.87
C LYS A 198 -36.15 8.10 -2.55
N ALA A 199 -36.34 9.43 -2.59
CA ALA A 199 -37.48 10.06 -3.25
C ALA A 199 -37.53 9.75 -4.76
N ARG A 200 -36.36 9.68 -5.41
CA ARG A 200 -36.22 9.28 -6.81
C ARG A 200 -36.24 7.77 -7.05
N LYS A 201 -36.37 6.95 -5.99
CA LYS A 201 -36.33 5.49 -6.04
C LYS A 201 -35.06 4.91 -6.71
N ILE A 202 -33.93 5.60 -6.56
CA ILE A 202 -32.62 5.11 -7.03
C ILE A 202 -32.02 4.14 -6.02
N ILE A 203 -32.23 4.39 -4.72
CA ILE A 203 -31.89 3.50 -3.62
C ILE A 203 -33.15 3.31 -2.79
N GLN A 204 -33.73 2.12 -2.83
CA GLN A 204 -34.91 1.76 -2.05
C GLN A 204 -34.63 0.46 -1.29
N PHE A 205 -34.83 0.50 0.02
CA PHE A 205 -34.92 -0.69 0.85
C PHE A 205 -36.39 -0.86 1.23
N SER A 206 -36.87 -2.09 1.25
CA SER A 206 -38.18 -2.38 1.82
C SER A 206 -38.12 -2.09 3.32
N ASP A 207 -39.01 -1.23 3.81
CA ASP A 207 -39.13 -0.96 5.25
C ASP A 207 -39.67 -2.17 6.01
N TYR A 208 -40.41 -3.03 5.30
CA TYR A 208 -40.99 -4.25 5.82
C TYR A 208 -40.15 -5.46 5.44
N VAL A 209 -39.79 -6.23 6.46
CA VAL A 209 -39.19 -7.55 6.31
C VAL A 209 -40.18 -8.55 6.87
N HIS A 210 -40.60 -9.50 6.02
CA HIS A 210 -41.45 -10.60 6.47
C HIS A 210 -40.61 -11.56 7.31
N LEU A 211 -41.01 -11.73 8.57
CA LEU A 211 -40.49 -12.78 9.43
C LEU A 211 -41.38 -14.00 9.25
N LEU A 212 -40.78 -15.11 8.85
CA LEU A 212 -41.43 -16.41 8.79
C LEU A 212 -40.75 -17.30 9.84
N ASP A 213 -41.57 -17.99 10.62
CA ASP A 213 -41.05 -18.99 11.53
C ASP A 213 -40.42 -20.11 10.72
N VAL A 214 -39.24 -20.52 11.16
CA VAL A 214 -38.47 -21.57 10.53
C VAL A 214 -38.77 -22.87 11.25
N ASP A 215 -38.93 -23.95 10.49
CA ASP A 215 -39.19 -25.28 11.06
C ASP A 215 -38.16 -25.65 12.14
N GLU A 216 -38.66 -26.08 13.30
CA GLU A 216 -37.85 -26.50 14.44
C GLU A 216 -37.56 -28.01 14.33
N TYR A 217 -36.50 -28.34 13.61
CA TYR A 217 -35.95 -29.69 13.52
C TYR A 217 -34.44 -29.69 13.74
N ASP A 218 -33.89 -30.84 14.15
CA ASP A 218 -32.46 -30.98 14.38
C ASP A 218 -31.69 -30.94 13.05
N ARG A 219 -30.95 -29.85 12.82
CA ARG A 219 -30.07 -29.66 11.64
C ARG A 219 -28.66 -30.21 11.87
N ARG A 220 -28.41 -30.90 12.98
CA ARG A 220 -27.11 -31.48 13.27
C ARG A 220 -26.94 -32.76 12.43
N SER A 221 -25.80 -32.85 11.77
CA SER A 221 -25.36 -34.06 11.09
C SER A 221 -23.91 -34.33 11.44
N ASP A 222 -23.52 -35.61 11.40
CA ASP A 222 -22.11 -35.96 11.60
C ASP A 222 -21.27 -35.37 10.46
N LYS A 223 -20.02 -35.03 10.78
CA LYS A 223 -19.07 -34.40 9.87
C LYS A 223 -17.93 -35.38 9.61
N PRO A 224 -18.14 -36.47 8.84
CA PRO A 224 -17.16 -37.54 8.70
C PRO A 224 -15.81 -37.07 8.17
N TRP A 225 -15.80 -35.98 7.39
CA TRP A 225 -14.57 -35.36 6.88
C TRP A 225 -13.63 -34.83 7.97
N THR A 226 -14.12 -34.57 9.18
CA THR A 226 -13.28 -34.11 10.31
C THR A 226 -12.33 -35.19 10.83
N ARG A 227 -12.68 -36.47 10.64
CA ARG A 227 -11.93 -37.63 11.13
C ARG A 227 -11.04 -38.28 10.06
N LEU A 228 -10.86 -37.63 8.90
CA LEU A 228 -10.04 -38.15 7.80
C LEU A 228 -8.55 -38.22 8.18
N THR A 229 -7.98 -39.42 8.13
CA THR A 229 -6.54 -39.64 8.31
C THR A 229 -5.73 -39.08 7.12
N SER A 230 -4.43 -38.80 7.34
CA SER A 230 -3.53 -38.35 6.27
C SER A 230 -3.45 -39.35 5.10
N LYS A 231 -3.48 -40.66 5.40
CA LYS A 231 -3.53 -41.74 4.41
C LYS A 231 -4.82 -41.69 3.58
N GLN A 232 -5.98 -41.54 4.21
CA GLN A 232 -7.26 -41.41 3.49
C GLN A 232 -7.31 -40.16 2.62
N LYS A 233 -6.80 -39.02 3.11
CA LYS A 233 -6.70 -37.78 2.31
C LYS A 233 -5.78 -37.96 1.09
N ALA A 234 -4.69 -38.73 1.22
CA ALA A 234 -3.83 -39.04 0.09
C ALA A 234 -4.53 -39.95 -0.94
N ALA A 235 -5.25 -40.96 -0.48
CA ALA A 235 -6.07 -41.82 -1.36
C ALA A 235 -7.13 -41.01 -2.12
N ILE A 236 -7.91 -40.18 -1.41
CA ILE A 236 -8.92 -39.31 -2.02
C ILE A 236 -8.30 -38.35 -3.06
N ARG A 237 -7.12 -37.79 -2.79
CA ARG A 237 -6.42 -36.94 -3.77
C ARG A 237 -6.05 -37.72 -5.03
N LYS A 238 -5.55 -38.94 -4.89
CA LYS A 238 -5.19 -39.79 -6.02
C LYS A 238 -6.42 -40.10 -6.89
N GLU A 239 -7.50 -40.56 -6.24
CA GLU A 239 -8.77 -40.89 -6.90
C GLU A 239 -9.38 -39.67 -7.61
N LEU A 240 -9.42 -38.50 -6.96
CA LEU A 240 -9.95 -37.29 -7.57
C LEU A 240 -9.11 -36.80 -8.75
N ASN A 241 -7.79 -36.92 -8.69
CA ASN A 241 -6.92 -36.53 -9.81
C ASN A 241 -7.12 -37.45 -11.02
N GLU A 242 -7.29 -38.75 -10.76
CA GLU A 242 -7.61 -39.73 -11.80
C GLU A 242 -8.95 -39.39 -12.45
N TYR A 243 -10.03 -39.26 -11.67
CA TYR A 243 -11.35 -38.86 -12.17
C TYR A 243 -11.33 -37.58 -13.00
N LYS A 244 -10.68 -36.52 -12.51
CA LYS A 244 -10.64 -35.21 -13.19
C LYS A 244 -9.85 -35.22 -14.50
N SER A 245 -8.90 -36.14 -14.64
CA SER A 245 -8.04 -36.19 -15.83
C SER A 245 -8.57 -37.14 -16.90
N THR A 246 -9.34 -38.17 -16.51
CA THR A 246 -9.77 -39.24 -17.42
C THR A 246 -11.28 -39.26 -17.69
N GLU A 247 -12.11 -39.00 -16.69
CA GLU A 247 -13.57 -39.22 -16.76
C GLU A 247 -14.37 -37.90 -16.80
N MET A 248 -13.88 -36.87 -16.13
CA MET A 248 -14.57 -35.58 -16.06
C MET A 248 -14.49 -34.83 -17.39
N LEU A 249 -15.63 -34.65 -18.05
CA LEU A 249 -15.72 -33.87 -19.29
C LEU A 249 -15.57 -32.37 -19.00
N VAL A 250 -14.52 -31.76 -19.55
CA VAL A 250 -14.24 -30.32 -19.47
C VAL A 250 -13.96 -29.79 -20.88
N HIS A 251 -14.46 -28.59 -21.18
CA HIS A 251 -14.16 -27.92 -22.44
C HIS A 251 -12.65 -27.61 -22.55
N GLU A 252 -12.05 -27.81 -23.73
CA GLU A 252 -10.59 -27.72 -23.91
C GLU A 252 -10.02 -26.38 -23.43
N ASP A 253 -10.66 -25.26 -23.79
CA ASP A 253 -10.21 -23.92 -23.37
C ASP A 253 -10.22 -23.71 -21.86
N SER A 254 -11.09 -24.40 -21.12
CA SER A 254 -11.23 -24.27 -19.66
C SER A 254 -10.50 -25.36 -18.89
N ARG A 255 -9.83 -26.29 -19.57
CA ARG A 255 -9.19 -27.46 -18.95
C ARG A 255 -8.14 -27.05 -17.90
N HIS A 256 -7.45 -25.94 -18.14
CA HIS A 256 -6.45 -25.35 -17.23
C HIS A 256 -7.02 -24.85 -15.89
N LEU A 257 -8.34 -24.69 -15.76
CA LEU A 257 -9.02 -24.30 -14.51
C LEU A 257 -9.34 -25.50 -13.60
N THR A 258 -9.07 -26.72 -14.08
CA THR A 258 -9.31 -27.95 -13.31
C THR A 258 -8.36 -28.01 -12.12
N ARG A 259 -8.93 -27.95 -10.90
CA ARG A 259 -8.19 -27.91 -9.63
C ARG A 259 -7.69 -29.26 -9.16
#